data_AF-A0A257NGI7-F1
#
_entry.id   AF-A0A257NGI7-F1
#
_cell.length_a   1.000
_cell.length_b   1.000
_cell.length_c   1.000
_cell.angle_alpha   90.00
_cell.angle_beta   90.00
_cell.angle_gamma   90.00
#
_symmetry.space_group_name_H-M   'P 1'
#
loop_
_entity.id
_entity.type
_entity.pdbx_description
1 polymer ?
#
loop_
_entity_poly.entity_id
_entity_poly.type
_entity_poly.pdbx_seq_one_letter_code
_entity_poly.pdbx_strand_id
1 'polypeptide(L)'
;MCLSTTVFAEEHLDQALEHANAAVAEGQAGKASSLVTHAKAALDHSLAASLVAKSVPKGHIDEASKSLQEAIDHGNLNHAAPATKSAEAGVAHLKAAKAATK
;
A
#
# COMPACT_ATOMS: atom_id res chain seq x y z
N MET A 1 8.36 1.83 -25.67
CA MET A 1 7.34 1.41 -24.69
C MET A 1 7.70 0.01 -24.20
N CYS A 2 8.08 -0.15 -22.93
CA CYS A 2 8.32 -1.48 -22.36
C CYS A 2 7.03 -1.99 -21.75
N LEU A 3 6.20 -2.70 -22.53
CA LEU A 3 4.94 -3.27 -22.01
C LEU A 3 5.18 -4.20 -20.81
N SER A 4 6.33 -4.86 -20.75
CA SER A 4 6.69 -5.79 -19.68
C SER A 4 6.76 -5.14 -18.30
N THR A 5 7.29 -3.91 -18.19
CA THR A 5 7.43 -3.25 -16.87
C THR A 5 6.10 -2.80 -16.30
N THR A 6 5.13 -2.49 -17.16
CA THR A 6 3.78 -2.09 -16.74
C THR A 6 3.02 -3.29 -16.15
N VAL A 7 3.10 -4.46 -16.78
CA VAL A 7 2.45 -5.69 -16.28
C VAL A 7 2.99 -6.09 -14.89
N PHE A 8 4.30 -6.02 -14.68
CA PHE A 8 4.90 -6.31 -13.36
C PHE A 8 4.49 -5.28 -12.29
N ALA A 9 4.38 -4.00 -12.65
CA ALA A 9 3.90 -2.98 -11.73
C ALA A 9 2.43 -3.25 -11.33
N GLU A 10 1.59 -3.65 -12.28
CA GLU A 10 0.18 -3.97 -12.02
C GLU A 10 -0.01 -5.19 -11.11
N GLU A 11 0.77 -6.26 -11.30
CA GLU A 11 0.72 -7.44 -10.42
C GLU A 11 1.05 -7.07 -8.97
N HIS A 12 2.11 -6.31 -8.76
CA HIS A 12 2.48 -5.84 -7.43
C HIS A 12 1.48 -4.82 -6.86
N LEU A 13 0.90 -3.94 -7.68
CA LEU A 13 -0.17 -3.04 -7.24
C LEU A 13 -1.40 -3.81 -6.76
N ASP A 14 -1.75 -4.93 -7.39
CA ASP A 14 -2.89 -5.76 -7.01
C ASP A 14 -2.66 -6.44 -5.66
N GLN A 15 -1.48 -7.03 -5.46
CA GLN A 15 -1.10 -7.60 -4.17
C GLN A 15 -0.98 -6.53 -3.07
N ALA A 16 -0.43 -5.37 -3.38
CA ALA A 16 -0.37 -4.25 -2.45
C ALA A 16 -1.77 -3.79 -2.03
N LEU A 17 -2.72 -3.71 -2.96
CA LEU A 17 -4.11 -3.36 -2.67
C LEU A 17 -4.79 -4.42 -1.81
N GLU A 18 -4.61 -5.71 -2.11
CA GLU A 18 -5.21 -6.80 -1.32
C GLU A 18 -4.75 -6.70 0.14
N HIS A 19 -3.45 -6.63 0.37
CA HIS A 19 -2.89 -6.51 1.72
C HIS A 19 -3.27 -5.18 2.38
N ALA A 20 -3.25 -4.05 1.67
CA ALA A 20 -3.62 -2.76 2.27
C ALA A 20 -5.11 -2.74 2.71
N ASN A 21 -6.02 -3.32 1.92
CA ASN A 21 -7.43 -3.44 2.32
C ASN A 21 -7.60 -4.38 3.53
N ALA A 22 -6.84 -5.48 3.60
CA ALA A 22 -6.84 -6.34 4.77
C ALA A 22 -6.29 -5.62 6.01
N ALA A 23 -5.26 -4.77 5.87
CA ALA A 23 -4.75 -3.94 6.95
C ALA A 23 -5.83 -2.98 7.49
N VAL A 24 -6.59 -2.34 6.59
CA VAL A 24 -7.74 -1.49 6.97
C VAL A 24 -8.80 -2.30 7.73
N ALA A 25 -9.18 -3.48 7.24
CA ALA A 25 -10.18 -4.33 7.89
C ALA A 25 -9.77 -4.77 9.31
N GLU A 26 -8.53 -5.23 9.47
CA GLU A 26 -7.99 -5.60 10.79
C GLU A 26 -7.89 -4.38 11.73
N GLY A 27 -7.52 -3.22 11.18
CA GLY A 27 -7.51 -1.94 11.89
C GLY A 27 -8.87 -1.49 12.42
N GLN A 28 -9.89 -1.58 11.56
CA GLN A 28 -11.29 -1.31 11.93
C GLN A 28 -11.81 -2.29 12.99
N ALA A 29 -11.28 -3.51 13.03
CA ALA A 29 -11.52 -4.48 14.10
C ALA A 29 -10.68 -4.24 15.37
N GLY A 30 -9.87 -3.18 15.43
CA GLY A 30 -9.01 -2.84 16.57
C GLY A 30 -7.76 -3.69 16.71
N LYS A 31 -7.43 -4.53 15.72
CA LYS A 31 -6.33 -5.50 15.77
C LYS A 31 -5.05 -4.91 15.19
N ALA A 32 -4.41 -4.02 15.95
CA ALA A 32 -3.20 -3.31 15.50
C ALA A 32 -2.08 -4.24 15.01
N SER A 33 -1.84 -5.37 15.70
CA SER A 33 -0.80 -6.33 15.29
C SER A 33 -1.10 -7.00 13.94
N SER A 34 -2.34 -7.44 13.69
CA SER A 34 -2.73 -8.00 12.39
C SER A 34 -2.71 -6.96 11.28
N LEU A 35 -3.11 -5.72 11.58
CA LEU A 35 -2.97 -4.59 10.66
C LEU A 35 -1.50 -4.44 10.23
N VAL A 36 -0.55 -4.45 11.16
CA VAL A 36 0.88 -4.30 10.86
C VAL A 36 1.37 -5.40 9.91
N THR A 37 0.95 -6.65 10.12
CA THR A 37 1.34 -7.77 9.25
C THR A 37 0.92 -7.51 7.80
N HIS A 38 -0.33 -7.10 7.59
CA HIS A 38 -0.83 -6.79 6.26
C HIS A 38 -0.22 -5.50 5.70
N ALA A 39 -0.01 -4.47 6.51
CA ALA A 39 0.62 -3.22 6.07
C ALA A 39 2.07 -3.43 5.59
N LYS A 40 2.84 -4.31 6.26
CA LYS A 40 4.20 -4.70 5.81
C LYS A 40 4.18 -5.38 4.44
N ALA A 41 3.30 -6.36 4.25
CA ALA A 41 3.18 -7.04 2.97
C ALA A 41 2.74 -6.08 1.84
N ALA A 42 1.81 -5.16 2.15
CA ALA A 42 1.42 -4.11 1.22
C ALA A 42 2.59 -3.17 0.87
N LEU A 43 3.40 -2.80 1.86
CA LEU A 43 4.57 -1.95 1.66
C LEU A 43 5.61 -2.64 0.76
N ASP A 44 5.91 -3.91 1.01
CA ASP A 44 6.87 -4.67 0.21
C ASP A 44 6.46 -4.72 -1.27
N HIS A 45 5.19 -5.01 -1.55
CA HIS A 45 4.65 -4.99 -2.90
C HIS A 45 4.63 -3.58 -3.51
N SER A 46 4.28 -2.56 -2.74
CA SER A 46 4.32 -1.17 -3.18
C SER A 46 5.73 -0.74 -3.58
N LEU A 47 6.76 -1.08 -2.78
CA LEU A 47 8.15 -0.82 -3.12
C LEU A 47 8.59 -1.57 -4.38
N ALA A 48 8.20 -2.84 -4.53
CA ALA A 48 8.48 -3.62 -5.73
C ALA A 48 7.85 -2.99 -7.00
N ALA A 49 6.59 -2.52 -6.91
CA ALA A 49 5.94 -1.78 -7.98
C ALA A 49 6.69 -0.47 -8.31
N SER A 50 7.18 0.25 -7.30
CA SER A 50 7.90 1.54 -7.48
C SER A 50 9.20 1.39 -8.26
N LEU A 51 9.89 0.24 -8.14
CA LEU A 51 11.14 -0.02 -8.84
C LEU A 51 10.96 -0.10 -10.36
N VAL A 52 9.79 -0.50 -10.84
CA VAL A 52 9.50 -0.69 -12.27
C VAL A 52 8.55 0.36 -12.85
N ALA A 53 7.78 1.04 -12.00
CA ALA A 53 6.88 2.12 -12.38
C ALA A 53 7.64 3.40 -12.76
N LYS A 54 6.99 4.25 -13.58
CA LYS A 54 7.52 5.56 -14.00
C LYS A 54 6.41 6.61 -13.94
N SER A 55 6.80 7.88 -13.94
CA SER A 55 5.87 9.02 -14.06
C SER A 55 4.79 9.04 -12.96
N VAL A 56 3.54 9.36 -13.31
CA VAL A 56 2.42 9.56 -12.39
C VAL A 56 2.14 8.32 -11.51
N PRO A 57 2.09 7.08 -12.03
CA PRO A 57 1.96 5.89 -11.19
C PRO A 57 3.00 5.81 -10.07
N LYS A 58 4.28 6.10 -10.38
CA LYS A 58 5.36 6.01 -9.40
C LYS A 58 5.16 6.99 -8.25
N GLY A 59 4.74 8.22 -8.53
CA GLY A 59 4.47 9.21 -7.48
C GLY A 59 3.39 8.76 -6.50
N HIS A 60 2.31 8.16 -7.01
CA HIS A 60 1.28 7.59 -6.14
C HIS A 60 1.77 6.34 -5.37
N ILE A 61 2.60 5.49 -5.97
CA ILE A 61 3.19 4.34 -5.28
C ILE A 61 4.11 4.78 -4.13
N ASP A 62 4.89 5.84 -4.33
CA ASP A 62 5.79 6.36 -3.30
C ASP A 62 5.00 6.93 -2.10
N GLU A 63 3.93 7.69 -2.35
CA GLU A 63 3.04 8.18 -1.29
C GLU A 63 2.29 7.05 -0.59
N ALA A 64 1.83 6.02 -1.33
CA ALA A 64 1.25 4.83 -0.72
C ALA A 64 2.23 4.14 0.23
N SER A 65 3.48 3.96 -0.20
CA SER A 65 4.54 3.34 0.60
C SER A 65 4.79 4.12 1.89
N LYS A 66 4.80 5.45 1.82
CA LYS A 66 4.92 6.31 3.01
C LYS A 66 3.75 6.13 3.97
N SER A 67 2.51 6.18 3.47
CA SER A 67 1.33 5.97 4.32
C SER A 67 1.29 4.57 4.95
N LEU A 68 1.74 3.53 4.23
CA LEU A 68 1.83 2.17 4.77
C LEU A 68 2.92 2.07 5.85
N GLN A 69 4.05 2.76 5.69
CA GLN A 69 5.06 2.86 6.75
C GLN A 69 4.49 3.55 8.01
N GLU A 70 3.75 4.65 7.85
CA GLU A 70 3.07 5.31 8.98
C GLU A 70 2.05 4.39 9.65
N ALA A 71 1.33 3.56 8.87
CA ALA A 71 0.41 2.57 9.41
C ALA A 71 1.15 1.52 10.26
N ILE A 72 2.33 1.06 9.81
CA ILE A 72 3.20 0.14 10.55
C ILE A 72 3.69 0.79 11.84
N ASP A 73 4.16 2.04 11.78
CA ASP A 73 4.70 2.75 12.92
C ASP A 73 3.64 2.96 14.01
N HIS A 74 2.45 3.43 13.63
CA HIS A 74 1.32 3.54 14.55
C HIS A 74 0.85 2.17 15.06
N GLY A 75 0.77 1.17 14.19
CA GLY A 75 0.32 -0.17 14.57
C GLY A 75 1.25 -0.86 15.57
N ASN A 76 2.57 -0.66 15.44
CA ASN A 76 3.58 -1.15 16.39
C ASN A 76 3.47 -0.50 17.77
N LEU A 77 2.91 0.72 17.84
CA LEU A 77 2.58 1.40 19.10
C LEU A 77 1.19 0.99 19.65
N ASN A 78 0.56 -0.02 19.05
CA ASN A 78 -0.82 -0.44 19.33
C ASN A 78 -1.87 0.67 19.08
N HIS A 79 -1.55 1.66 18.26
CA HIS A 79 -2.46 2.76 17.89
C HIS A 79 -3.33 2.34 16.70
N ALA A 80 -4.29 1.43 16.92
CA ALA A 80 -5.11 0.85 15.85
C ALA A 80 -5.83 1.90 14.97
N ALA A 81 -6.42 2.94 15.57
CA ALA A 81 -7.18 3.94 14.81
C ALA A 81 -6.30 4.84 13.92
N PRO A 82 -5.20 5.47 14.40
CA PRO A 82 -4.25 6.15 13.53
C PRO A 82 -3.65 5.24 12.45
N ALA A 83 -3.28 4.00 12.81
CA ALA A 83 -2.75 3.03 11.86
C ALA A 83 -3.75 2.73 10.73
N THR A 84 -5.04 2.59 11.07
CA THR A 84 -6.12 2.37 10.08
C THR A 84 -6.23 3.55 9.11
N LYS A 85 -6.18 4.79 9.60
CA LYS A 85 -6.24 5.98 8.74
C LYS A 85 -5.07 6.05 7.77
N SER A 86 -3.86 5.74 8.24
CA SER A 86 -2.68 5.67 7.38
C SER A 86 -2.80 4.54 6.35
N ALA A 87 -3.34 3.38 6.72
CA ALA A 87 -3.61 2.29 5.76
C ALA A 87 -4.66 2.68 4.70
N GLU A 88 -5.73 3.39 5.09
CA GLU A 88 -6.75 3.92 4.17
C GLU A 88 -6.15 4.91 3.16
N ALA A 89 -5.26 5.80 3.61
CA ALA A 89 -4.51 6.69 2.72
C ALA A 89 -3.62 5.91 1.74
N GLY A 90 -2.94 4.86 2.22
CA GLY A 90 -2.19 3.93 1.39
C GLY A 90 -3.06 3.29 0.29
N VAL A 91 -4.24 2.77 0.65
CA VAL A 91 -5.21 2.21 -0.31
C VAL A 91 -5.63 3.24 -1.36
N ALA A 92 -5.90 4.48 -0.96
CA ALA A 92 -6.31 5.54 -1.89
C ALA A 92 -5.22 5.83 -2.94
N HIS A 93 -3.96 5.93 -2.51
CA HIS A 93 -2.83 6.14 -3.40
C HIS A 93 -2.56 4.94 -4.31
N LEU A 94 -2.64 3.70 -3.81
CA LEU A 94 -2.49 2.50 -4.65
C LEU A 94 -3.58 2.41 -5.73
N LYS A 95 -4.83 2.78 -5.41
CA LYS A 95 -5.91 2.87 -6.41
C LYS A 95 -5.62 3.92 -7.47
N ALA A 96 -5.10 5.09 -7.08
CA ALA A 96 -4.71 6.14 -8.01
C ALA A 96 -3.55 5.70 -8.91
N ALA A 97 -2.54 5.00 -8.35
CA ALA A 97 -1.45 4.44 -9.11
C ALA A 97 -1.95 3.43 -10.17
N LYS A 98 -2.80 2.48 -9.78
CA LYS A 98 -3.40 1.49 -10.69
C LYS A 98 -4.31 2.11 -11.74
N ALA A 99 -5.00 3.21 -11.42
CA ALA A 99 -5.78 3.94 -12.42
C ALA A 99 -4.88 4.63 -13.46
N ALA A 100 -3.68 5.04 -13.07
CA ALA A 100 -2.72 5.72 -13.93
C ALA A 100 -1.80 4.77 -14.73
N THR A 101 -1.85 3.44 -14.49
CA THR A 101 -1.13 2.43 -15.29
C THR A 101 -1.88 1.98 -16.54
N LYS A 102 -3.18 2.32 -16.66
CA LYS A 102 -4.04 2.06 -17.82
C LYS A 102 -3.86 3.10 -18.92
#